data_AF-A0A2V6ZLD8-F1
#
_entry.id   AF-A0A2V6ZLD8-F1
#
_cell.length_a   1.000
_cell.length_b   1.000
_cell.length_c   1.000
_cell.angle_alpha   90.00
_cell.angle_beta   90.00
_cell.angle_gamma   90.00
#
_symmetry.space_group_name_H-M   'P 1'
#
loop_
_entity.id
_entity.type
_entity.pdbx_description
1 polymer ?
#
loop_
_entity_poly.entity_id
_entity_poly.type
_entity_poly.pdbx_seq_one_letter_code
_entity_poly.pdbx_strand_id
1 'polypeptide(L)'
;MVMRAAGRPVELLMHVAAARRVAWPALPYVWPALAGVTLVYLVAGKVGLSLAFVHASATAVWPPTGIALAALLLYGYHLWPAIFVGAFLVNVTTSGAVPSSLGIATGNTLEALLGVWLVRRWADGREVFERARSIFAYAALVGGASTAISATVGVASLALGGHASSGRLGEIWLTWWLGDMAGALVVAPVLLLWAKDLGRRLTRAEVVELALVLTSVLVSGLIVFDGLGPSHLGNYPLEFLCIPPLVYAAFRFGQREAATCVALLAGLAIVGTLAGHGPFARDSQNESLLLLQAFMMTLTIVTLPLAAIVREHARSEAALAQSAAIVAFSDDAIIGKRLDGVITTWNEGAQRLYGYTSAEAVGRPISLIIPPELADELPTILERLGRGVRIDHFETTRVAKDGRRIDVSVTVSPVRDPWGRIIGASSIARDITHRRQIEGTRRERDTLRSVASLAAGAAHEINNPLAVVMGQAQLLSDEIAGPGRQRVGEILQAIDRIRAIVARMRHVTRVELMDGPPGLPPMLDINRSSEPEVSEGPEGPAAGSCLVIVAREERARRESLLRMFAGDGTEVIVDRRLGERRRSASAGGGRRRGPRRRQDISLDLQTRGWALVRR
;
A
#
# COMPACT_ATOMS: atom_id res chain seq x y z
N MET A 1 -6.21 10.26 45.12
CA MET A 1 -4.74 10.19 45.18
C MET A 1 -4.23 11.61 44.95
N VAL A 2 -3.96 12.31 46.04
CA VAL A 2 -3.67 13.75 46.11
C VAL A 2 -2.14 13.96 46.10
N MET A 3 -1.71 15.07 45.49
CA MET A 3 -0.40 15.74 45.59
C MET A 3 0.86 14.98 45.15
N ARG A 4 1.51 15.50 44.09
CA ARG A 4 2.90 16.01 44.20
C ARG A 4 3.31 16.85 42.98
N ALA A 5 4.04 17.91 43.31
CA ALA A 5 4.97 18.69 42.49
C ALA A 5 4.41 19.77 41.55
N ALA A 6 3.96 20.87 42.18
CA ALA A 6 4.25 22.20 41.68
C ALA A 6 5.77 22.45 41.70
N GLY A 7 6.32 23.00 40.62
CA GLY A 7 7.69 23.50 40.58
C GLY A 7 8.32 23.43 39.19
N ARG A 8 8.09 24.48 38.37
CA ARG A 8 9.05 25.07 37.40
C ARG A 8 8.37 26.11 36.50
N PRO A 9 8.35 27.40 36.87
CA PRO A 9 7.92 28.48 35.97
C PRO A 9 9.06 29.03 35.07
N VAL A 10 10.09 28.24 34.76
CA VAL A 10 11.28 28.71 34.00
C VAL A 10 11.52 27.93 32.69
N GLU A 11 10.81 26.83 32.43
CA GLU A 11 10.95 26.09 31.17
C GLU A 11 10.24 26.74 29.96
N LEU A 12 9.33 27.69 30.20
CA LEU A 12 8.59 28.40 29.14
C LEU A 12 9.46 29.39 28.34
N LEU A 13 10.54 29.93 28.94
CA LEU A 13 11.46 30.87 28.30
C LEU A 13 12.63 30.20 27.58
N MET A 14 12.99 28.96 27.98
CA MET A 14 14.10 28.22 27.37
C MET A 14 13.67 27.42 26.12
N HIS A 15 12.38 27.11 25.95
CA HIS A 15 11.88 26.52 24.69
C HIS A 15 11.76 27.55 23.54
N VAL A 16 11.83 28.85 23.84
CA VAL A 16 12.01 29.91 22.84
C VAL A 16 13.49 30.11 22.50
N ALA A 17 14.40 29.88 23.45
CA ALA A 17 15.85 30.03 23.27
C ALA A 17 16.54 28.80 22.62
N ALA A 18 15.91 27.63 22.66
CA ALA A 18 16.33 26.46 21.88
C ALA A 18 15.66 26.42 20.49
N ALA A 19 15.33 27.58 19.93
CA ALA A 19 15.19 27.73 18.50
C ALA A 19 16.51 27.27 17.87
N ARG A 20 16.53 26.00 17.40
CA ARG A 20 17.39 25.60 16.28
C ARG A 20 17.45 26.80 15.37
N ARG A 21 18.66 27.34 15.14
CA ARG A 21 18.89 28.44 14.20
C ARG A 21 17.89 28.24 13.07
N VAL A 22 16.90 29.12 12.97
CA VAL A 22 15.99 29.13 11.83
C VAL A 22 16.91 29.53 10.68
N ALA A 23 17.61 28.53 10.15
CA ALA A 23 18.33 28.64 8.92
C ALA A 23 17.21 28.89 7.93
N TRP A 24 16.98 30.17 7.64
CA TRP A 24 16.29 30.59 6.44
C TRP A 24 16.86 29.71 5.35
N PRO A 25 16.07 28.83 4.73
CA PRO A 25 16.58 28.03 3.64
C PRO A 25 17.05 29.07 2.61
N ALA A 26 18.36 29.14 2.36
CA ALA A 26 18.95 29.98 1.34
C ALA A 26 18.62 29.40 -0.04
N LEU A 27 17.32 29.27 -0.31
CA LEU A 27 16.74 28.73 -1.52
C LEU A 27 16.15 29.92 -2.27
N PRO A 28 16.55 30.18 -3.53
CA PRO A 28 16.04 31.30 -4.35
C PRO A 28 14.51 31.29 -4.56
N TYR A 29 13.82 30.27 -4.06
CA TYR A 29 12.38 30.05 -4.16
C TYR A 29 11.56 30.62 -2.98
N VAL A 30 12.18 31.06 -1.88
CA VAL A 30 11.46 31.57 -0.70
C VAL A 30 10.83 32.94 -0.95
N TRP A 31 11.53 33.86 -1.61
CA TRP A 31 11.01 35.20 -1.91
C TRP A 31 9.84 35.19 -2.90
N PRO A 32 9.88 34.44 -4.01
CA PRO A 32 8.71 34.27 -4.88
C PRO A 32 7.51 33.66 -4.15
N ALA A 33 7.73 32.67 -3.27
CA ALA A 33 6.65 32.07 -2.48
C ALA A 33 6.03 33.06 -1.49
N LEU A 34 6.86 33.85 -0.78
CA LEU A 34 6.39 34.93 0.11
C LEU A 34 5.59 35.98 -0.66
N ALA A 35 6.09 36.45 -1.82
CA ALA A 35 5.40 37.41 -2.66
C ALA A 35 4.07 36.85 -3.19
N GLY A 36 4.08 35.60 -3.66
CA GLY A 36 2.88 34.91 -4.15
C GLY A 36 1.81 34.77 -3.07
N VAL A 37 2.17 34.30 -1.87
CA VAL A 37 1.22 34.18 -0.76
C VAL A 37 0.71 35.54 -0.30
N THR A 38 1.58 36.56 -0.24
CA THR A 38 1.18 37.94 0.11
C THR A 38 0.15 38.47 -0.89
N LEU A 39 0.39 38.29 -2.19
CA LEU A 39 -0.51 38.74 -3.25
C LEU A 39 -1.86 38.01 -3.18
N VAL A 40 -1.84 36.68 -3.04
CA VAL A 40 -3.06 35.87 -2.93
C VAL A 40 -3.86 36.25 -1.69
N TYR A 41 -3.20 36.42 -0.54
CA TYR A 41 -3.83 36.89 0.70
C TYR A 41 -4.47 38.28 0.50
N LEU A 42 -3.74 39.20 -0.13
CA LEU A 42 -4.19 40.57 -0.36
C LEU A 42 -5.42 40.63 -1.27
N VAL A 43 -5.37 39.94 -2.41
CA VAL A 43 -6.49 39.88 -3.36
C VAL A 43 -7.70 39.24 -2.68
N ALA A 44 -7.51 38.11 -2.00
CA ALA A 44 -8.58 37.42 -1.30
C ALA A 44 -9.19 38.27 -0.18
N GLY A 45 -8.36 39.03 0.56
CA GLY A 45 -8.82 39.96 1.59
C GLY A 45 -9.63 41.12 1.02
N LYS A 46 -9.18 41.71 -0.10
CA LYS A 46 -9.94 42.77 -0.78
C LYS A 46 -11.26 42.29 -1.37
N VAL A 47 -11.28 41.09 -1.96
CA VAL A 47 -12.53 40.45 -2.41
C VAL A 47 -13.45 40.17 -1.23
N GLY A 48 -12.92 39.63 -0.13
CA GLY A 48 -13.69 39.44 1.10
C GLY A 48 -14.33 40.74 1.57
N LEU A 49 -13.55 41.82 1.71
CA LEU A 49 -14.04 43.12 2.16
C LEU A 49 -15.03 43.77 1.19
N SER A 50 -14.94 43.51 -0.12
CA SER A 50 -15.96 43.96 -1.08
C SER A 50 -17.33 43.32 -0.86
N LEU A 51 -17.38 42.22 -0.10
CA LEU A 51 -18.57 41.48 0.29
C LEU A 51 -18.93 41.69 1.78
N ALA A 52 -18.35 42.71 2.45
CA ALA A 52 -18.61 43.01 3.86
C ALA A 52 -20.01 43.64 4.07
N PHE A 53 -20.70 43.24 5.15
CA PHE A 53 -22.09 43.63 5.45
C PHE A 53 -22.21 44.72 6.52
N VAL A 54 -21.48 44.62 7.66
CA VAL A 54 -21.78 45.41 8.88
C VAL A 54 -20.66 46.40 9.23
N HIS A 55 -19.40 46.00 9.04
CA HIS A 55 -18.23 46.83 9.33
C HIS A 55 -17.22 46.71 8.19
N ALA A 56 -16.48 47.80 7.93
CA ALA A 56 -15.46 47.88 6.87
C ALA A 56 -14.30 46.87 7.02
N SER A 57 -14.35 45.99 8.03
CA SER A 57 -13.31 45.02 8.37
C SER A 57 -13.83 43.61 8.68
N ALA A 58 -15.14 43.34 8.61
CA ALA A 58 -15.70 42.02 8.93
C ALA A 58 -16.65 41.52 7.82
N THR A 59 -16.48 40.26 7.41
CA THR A 59 -17.13 39.67 6.23
C THR A 59 -17.79 38.34 6.59
N ALA A 60 -18.76 37.88 5.78
CA ALA A 60 -19.45 36.60 6.01
C ALA A 60 -18.47 35.41 6.02
N VAL A 61 -17.48 35.46 5.13
CA VAL A 61 -16.36 34.54 5.05
C VAL A 61 -15.09 35.36 4.89
N TRP A 62 -14.05 35.02 5.64
CA TRP A 62 -12.71 35.59 5.48
C TRP A 62 -11.76 34.59 4.80
N PRO A 63 -11.72 34.52 3.45
CA PRO A 63 -10.83 33.61 2.73
C PRO A 63 -9.35 33.66 3.14
N PRO A 64 -8.78 34.82 3.53
CA PRO A 64 -7.39 34.90 3.93
C PRO A 64 -7.01 34.00 5.11
N THR A 65 -7.93 33.74 6.05
CA THR A 65 -7.68 32.77 7.14
C THR A 65 -7.42 31.37 6.57
N GLY A 66 -8.29 30.89 5.68
CA GLY A 66 -8.12 29.56 5.07
C GLY A 66 -6.86 29.47 4.20
N ILE A 67 -6.53 30.54 3.48
CA ILE A 67 -5.28 30.64 2.69
C ILE A 67 -4.05 30.60 3.58
N ALA A 68 -4.04 31.36 4.68
CA ALA A 68 -2.93 31.40 5.63
C ALA A 68 -2.68 30.03 6.27
N LEU A 69 -3.75 29.37 6.75
CA LEU A 69 -3.67 28.04 7.32
C LEU A 69 -3.17 27.01 6.30
N ALA A 70 -3.69 27.03 5.07
CA ALA A 70 -3.25 26.14 4.01
C ALA A 70 -1.78 26.38 3.64
N ALA A 71 -1.35 27.63 3.48
CA ALA A 71 0.02 27.98 3.15
C ALA A 71 1.02 27.49 4.22
N LEU A 72 0.71 27.73 5.51
CA LEU A 72 1.58 27.31 6.61
C LEU A 72 1.56 25.79 6.85
N LEU A 73 0.43 25.10 6.63
CA LEU A 73 0.36 23.64 6.71
C LEU A 73 1.13 22.96 5.57
N LEU A 74 1.05 23.49 4.36
CA LEU A 74 1.72 22.92 3.17
C LEU A 74 3.22 23.23 3.12
N TYR A 75 3.59 24.49 3.35
CA TYR A 75 4.96 24.97 3.12
C TYR A 75 5.71 25.25 4.43
N GLY A 76 5.02 25.40 5.55
CA GLY A 76 5.63 25.55 6.88
C GLY A 76 5.67 27.00 7.39
N TYR A 77 6.16 27.14 8.63
CA TYR A 77 6.09 28.39 9.39
C TYR A 77 6.87 29.56 8.80
N HIS A 78 7.83 29.31 7.89
CA HIS A 78 8.65 30.39 7.32
C HIS A 78 7.86 31.37 6.44
N LEU A 79 6.62 31.04 6.05
CA LEU A 79 5.74 31.94 5.30
C LEU A 79 4.94 32.92 6.16
N TRP A 80 5.09 32.90 7.50
CA TRP A 80 4.40 33.84 8.38
C TRP A 80 4.57 35.33 8.01
N PRO A 81 5.73 35.81 7.51
CA PRO A 81 5.87 37.22 7.14
C PRO A 81 4.95 37.61 5.98
N ALA A 82 4.64 36.69 5.06
CA ALA A 82 3.73 36.95 3.96
C ALA A 82 2.28 37.17 4.45
N ILE A 83 1.88 36.44 5.50
CA ILE A 83 0.56 36.61 6.13
C ILE A 83 0.50 37.98 6.83
N PHE A 84 1.54 38.34 7.58
CA PHE A 84 1.61 39.62 8.26
C PHE A 84 1.56 40.79 7.27
N VAL A 85 2.40 40.77 6.24
CA VAL A 85 2.44 41.82 5.21
C VAL A 85 1.12 41.88 4.44
N GLY A 86 0.57 40.73 4.06
CA GLY A 86 -0.74 40.65 3.39
C GLY A 86 -1.86 41.26 4.24
N ALA A 87 -1.96 40.86 5.51
CA ALA A 87 -2.96 41.38 6.44
C ALA A 87 -2.78 42.89 6.70
N PHE A 88 -1.54 43.36 6.88
CA PHE A 88 -1.25 44.77 7.05
C PHE A 88 -1.69 45.59 5.83
N LEU A 89 -1.30 45.15 4.62
CA LEU A 89 -1.62 45.84 3.38
C LEU A 89 -3.14 45.88 3.13
N VAL A 90 -3.86 44.79 3.39
CA VAL A 90 -5.32 44.75 3.27
C VAL A 90 -5.97 45.79 4.18
N ASN A 91 -5.55 45.86 5.45
CA ASN A 91 -6.16 46.76 6.43
C ASN A 91 -5.77 48.22 6.21
N VAL A 92 -4.48 48.51 5.98
CA VAL A 92 -4.01 49.91 5.82
C VAL A 92 -4.57 50.55 4.55
N THR A 93 -4.75 49.78 3.48
CA THR A 93 -5.37 50.27 2.24
C THR A 93 -6.89 50.30 2.30
N THR A 94 -7.50 49.91 3.42
CA THR A 94 -8.95 49.97 3.64
C THR A 94 -9.31 51.08 4.62
N SER A 95 -8.64 51.14 5.78
CA SER A 95 -8.94 52.12 6.83
C SER A 95 -7.99 53.33 6.84
N GLY A 96 -6.81 53.23 6.23
CA GLY A 96 -5.74 54.24 6.33
C GLY A 96 -5.05 54.30 7.71
N ALA A 97 -5.58 53.63 8.73
CA ALA A 97 -5.09 53.70 10.08
C ALA A 97 -3.94 52.70 10.32
N VAL A 98 -2.70 53.20 10.27
CA VAL A 98 -1.49 52.38 10.45
C VAL A 98 -1.47 51.64 11.79
N PRO A 99 -1.75 52.26 12.96
CA PRO A 99 -1.65 51.58 14.25
C PRO A 99 -2.62 50.39 14.39
N SER A 100 -3.89 50.58 14.02
CA SER A 100 -4.88 49.49 14.07
C SER A 100 -4.57 48.41 13.03
N SER A 101 -4.06 48.78 11.85
CA SER A 101 -3.66 47.82 10.80
C SER A 101 -2.50 46.92 11.24
N LEU A 102 -1.51 47.46 11.98
CA LEU A 102 -0.42 46.67 12.56
C LEU A 102 -0.94 45.69 13.62
N GLY A 103 -1.88 46.14 14.46
CA GLY A 103 -2.52 45.30 15.47
C GLY A 103 -3.31 44.14 14.85
N ILE A 104 -4.17 44.44 13.86
CA ILE A 104 -4.93 43.42 13.13
C ILE A 104 -4.01 42.43 12.41
N ALA A 105 -2.96 42.92 11.72
CA ALA A 105 -2.00 42.04 11.06
C ALA A 105 -1.29 41.08 12.03
N THR A 106 -0.99 41.56 13.24
CA THR A 106 -0.45 40.73 14.32
C THR A 106 -1.45 39.65 14.74
N GLY A 107 -2.71 40.03 14.95
CA GLY A 107 -3.80 39.10 15.29
C GLY A 107 -3.98 37.97 14.27
N ASN A 108 -4.17 38.31 12.99
CA ASN A 108 -4.35 37.34 11.91
C ASN A 108 -3.13 36.42 11.74
N THR A 109 -1.92 36.94 11.98
CA THR A 109 -0.70 36.14 11.91
C THR A 109 -0.63 35.15 13.08
N LEU A 110 -0.94 35.60 14.31
CA LEU A 110 -0.98 34.74 15.49
C LEU A 110 -2.05 33.66 15.40
N GLU A 111 -3.23 33.98 14.87
CA GLU A 111 -4.27 33.01 14.52
C GLU A 111 -3.71 31.93 13.60
N ALA A 112 -3.07 32.29 12.49
CA ALA A 112 -2.58 31.30 11.54
C ALA A 112 -1.47 30.41 12.16
N LEU A 113 -0.55 31.02 12.91
CA LEU A 113 0.54 30.31 13.59
C LEU A 113 0.03 29.35 14.67
N LEU A 114 -0.88 29.80 15.53
CA LEU A 114 -1.48 28.96 16.57
C LEU A 114 -2.30 27.83 15.93
N GLY A 115 -3.10 28.13 14.91
CA GLY A 115 -3.95 27.16 14.24
C GLY A 115 -3.13 26.02 13.66
N VAL A 116 -2.03 26.32 12.97
CA VAL A 116 -1.11 25.31 12.44
C VAL A 116 -0.44 24.51 13.56
N TRP A 117 -0.10 25.15 14.68
CA TRP A 117 0.49 24.47 15.83
C TRP A 117 -0.50 23.48 16.47
N LEU A 118 -1.73 23.91 16.71
CA LEU A 118 -2.82 23.08 17.24
C LEU A 118 -3.09 21.87 16.31
N VAL A 119 -3.19 22.12 15.00
CA VAL A 119 -3.48 21.08 14.00
C VAL A 119 -2.37 20.06 13.89
N ARG A 120 -1.10 20.49 13.89
CA ARG A 120 0.05 19.57 13.90
C ARG A 120 0.14 18.75 15.18
N ARG A 121 -0.33 19.29 16.29
CA ARG A 121 -0.24 18.64 17.61
C ARG A 121 -1.38 17.66 17.89
N TRP A 122 -2.58 17.91 17.36
CA TRP A 122 -3.79 17.18 17.72
C TRP A 122 -4.74 16.79 16.57
N ALA A 123 -4.51 17.25 15.33
CA ALA A 123 -5.40 17.00 14.19
C ALA A 123 -4.63 16.58 12.91
N ASP A 124 -3.63 15.71 13.05
CA ASP A 124 -2.90 15.07 11.93
C ASP A 124 -2.19 16.03 10.93
N GLY A 125 -1.97 17.29 11.31
CA GLY A 125 -1.15 18.22 10.52
C GLY A 125 -1.66 18.43 9.09
N ARG A 126 -0.86 18.04 8.09
CA ARG A 126 -1.21 18.19 6.66
C ARG A 126 -2.35 17.26 6.23
N GLU A 127 -2.57 16.16 6.95
CA GLU A 127 -3.57 15.14 6.65
C GLU A 127 -4.89 15.35 7.42
N VAL A 128 -5.09 16.56 7.96
CA VAL A 128 -6.22 16.91 8.83
C VAL A 128 -7.60 16.58 8.26
N PHE A 129 -7.77 16.63 6.93
CA PHE A 129 -9.04 16.36 6.25
C PHE A 129 -9.21 14.90 5.80
N GLU A 130 -8.33 13.99 6.21
CA GLU A 130 -8.43 12.57 5.82
C GLU A 130 -9.35 11.76 6.72
N ARG A 131 -9.45 12.13 8.00
CA ARG A 131 -10.22 11.40 9.01
C ARG A 131 -11.25 12.31 9.64
N ALA A 132 -12.45 11.78 9.86
CA ALA A 132 -13.54 12.56 10.47
C ALA A 132 -13.17 13.14 11.85
N ARG A 133 -12.49 12.35 12.71
CA ARG A 133 -12.02 12.82 14.02
C ARG A 133 -11.14 14.07 13.90
N SER A 134 -10.25 14.09 12.92
CA SER A 134 -9.28 15.17 12.71
C SER A 134 -9.96 16.41 12.14
N ILE A 135 -11.03 16.24 11.34
CA ILE A 135 -11.89 17.34 10.87
C ILE A 135 -12.65 17.98 12.05
N PHE A 136 -13.23 17.19 12.95
CA PHE A 136 -13.88 17.73 14.15
C PHE A 136 -12.87 18.44 15.07
N ALA A 137 -11.69 17.85 15.26
CA ALA A 137 -10.62 18.49 16.02
C ALA A 137 -10.18 19.81 15.37
N TYR A 138 -10.04 19.86 14.04
CA TYR A 138 -9.74 21.08 13.31
C TYR A 138 -10.81 22.16 13.51
N ALA A 139 -12.09 21.80 13.39
CA ALA A 139 -13.19 22.74 13.59
C ALA A 139 -13.18 23.35 15.01
N ALA A 140 -12.94 22.53 16.03
CA ALA A 140 -12.88 23.01 17.42
C ALA A 140 -11.61 23.82 17.71
N LEU A 141 -10.44 23.34 17.29
CA LEU A 141 -9.15 23.95 17.60
C LEU A 141 -8.91 25.22 16.78
N VAL A 142 -9.14 25.16 15.47
CA VAL A 142 -8.92 26.30 14.59
C VAL A 142 -10.13 27.21 14.62
N GLY A 143 -11.31 26.69 14.27
CA GLY A 143 -12.54 27.49 14.19
C GLY A 143 -13.00 28.04 15.54
N GLY A 144 -12.75 27.32 16.64
CA GLY A 144 -13.06 27.78 17.99
C GLY A 144 -11.96 28.65 18.60
N ALA A 145 -10.80 28.05 18.85
CA ALA A 145 -9.77 28.69 19.68
C ALA A 145 -8.84 29.64 18.91
N SER A 146 -8.43 29.27 17.69
CA SER A 146 -7.41 30.02 16.96
C SER A 146 -7.94 31.34 16.38
N THR A 147 -9.07 31.28 15.69
CA THR A 147 -9.76 32.44 15.10
C THR A 147 -10.18 33.46 16.15
N ALA A 148 -10.49 33.01 17.38
CA ALA A 148 -10.83 33.89 18.50
C ALA A 148 -9.68 34.84 18.88
N ILE A 149 -8.42 34.47 18.63
CA ILE A 149 -7.26 35.34 18.86
C ILE A 149 -7.28 36.52 17.88
N SER A 150 -7.51 36.25 16.59
CA SER A 150 -7.61 37.29 15.57
C SER A 150 -8.75 38.26 15.89
N ALA A 151 -9.96 37.75 16.16
CA ALA A 151 -11.10 38.57 16.53
C ALA A 151 -10.82 39.43 17.79
N THR A 152 -10.19 38.86 18.81
CA THR A 152 -9.88 39.58 20.06
C THR A 152 -8.84 40.68 19.83
N VAL A 153 -7.74 40.37 19.15
CA VAL A 153 -6.67 41.34 18.87
C VAL A 153 -7.16 42.42 17.89
N GLY A 154 -7.95 42.04 16.88
CA GLY A 154 -8.53 42.97 15.90
C GLY A 154 -9.48 43.96 16.54
N VAL A 155 -10.43 43.48 17.34
CA VAL A 155 -11.38 44.34 18.07
C VAL A 155 -10.65 45.24 19.09
N ALA A 156 -9.68 44.71 19.82
CA ALA A 156 -8.87 45.52 20.74
C ALA A 156 -8.10 46.62 19.99
N SER A 157 -7.56 46.32 18.81
CA SER A 157 -6.84 47.29 17.97
C SER A 157 -7.76 48.39 17.43
N LEU A 158 -8.99 48.04 17.05
CA LEU A 158 -10.00 49.02 16.63
C LEU A 158 -10.47 49.89 17.80
N ALA A 159 -10.68 49.31 18.98
CA ALA A 159 -11.08 50.02 20.19
C ALA A 159 -10.01 51.02 20.63
N LEU A 160 -8.74 50.58 20.71
CA LEU A 160 -7.60 51.45 21.04
C LEU A 160 -7.37 52.53 19.98
N GLY A 161 -7.67 52.23 18.72
CA GLY A 161 -7.61 53.20 17.63
C GLY A 161 -8.78 54.20 17.63
N GLY A 162 -9.77 54.07 18.50
CA GLY A 162 -10.97 54.92 18.50
C GLY A 162 -11.94 54.67 17.33
N HIS A 163 -11.80 53.54 16.62
CA HIS A 163 -12.61 53.18 15.45
C HIS A 163 -13.81 52.27 15.79
N ALA A 164 -13.96 51.85 17.05
CA ALA A 164 -15.06 51.02 17.51
C ALA A 164 -15.73 51.60 18.76
N SER A 165 -17.05 51.70 18.76
CA SER A 165 -17.85 52.15 19.90
C SER A 165 -17.97 51.06 20.97
N SER A 166 -17.79 51.41 22.24
CA SER A 166 -17.77 50.48 23.39
C SER A 166 -19.00 49.58 23.50
N GLY A 167 -20.17 50.06 23.05
CA GLY A 167 -21.44 49.31 23.09
C GLY A 167 -21.63 48.24 22.01
N ARG A 168 -20.76 48.17 20.99
CA ARG A 168 -20.88 47.22 19.86
C ARG A 168 -19.72 46.24 19.73
N LEU A 169 -18.80 46.24 20.70
CA LEU A 169 -17.59 45.40 20.64
C LEU A 169 -17.93 43.90 20.56
N GLY A 170 -18.99 43.45 21.23
CA GLY A 170 -19.43 42.05 21.18
C GLY A 170 -19.94 41.61 19.79
N GLU A 171 -20.70 42.47 19.11
CA GLU A 171 -21.21 42.21 17.75
C GLU A 171 -20.07 42.18 16.73
N ILE A 172 -19.13 43.13 16.84
CA ILE A 172 -17.92 43.16 15.99
C ILE A 172 -17.08 41.90 16.22
N TRP A 173 -16.89 41.50 17.48
CA TRP A 173 -16.11 40.30 17.81
C TRP A 173 -16.77 39.04 17.24
N LEU A 174 -18.09 38.88 17.42
CA LEU A 174 -18.82 37.70 16.97
C LEU A 174 -18.80 37.56 15.45
N THR A 175 -19.06 38.65 14.73
CA THR A 175 -19.04 38.67 13.25
C THR A 175 -17.66 38.38 12.69
N TRP A 176 -16.61 38.92 13.32
CA TRP A 176 -15.22 38.67 12.94
C TRP A 176 -14.84 37.21 13.18
N TRP A 177 -15.09 36.70 14.38
CA TRP A 177 -14.76 35.32 14.74
C TRP A 177 -15.45 34.30 13.82
N LEU A 178 -16.73 34.52 13.50
CA LEU A 178 -17.48 33.65 12.59
C LEU A 178 -16.99 33.75 11.15
N GLY A 179 -16.58 34.95 10.69
CA GLY A 179 -16.00 35.15 9.37
C GLY A 179 -14.68 34.40 9.19
N ASP A 180 -13.79 34.50 10.18
CA ASP A 180 -12.51 33.78 10.21
C ASP A 180 -12.74 32.25 10.29
N MET A 181 -13.68 31.81 11.14
CA MET A 181 -14.08 30.40 11.24
C MET A 181 -14.62 29.86 9.92
N ALA A 182 -15.51 30.59 9.25
CA ALA A 182 -16.04 30.20 7.94
C ALA A 182 -14.92 30.15 6.88
N GLY A 183 -13.98 31.10 6.92
CA GLY A 183 -12.78 31.07 6.07
C GLY A 183 -11.92 29.82 6.30
N ALA A 184 -11.67 29.49 7.57
CA ALA A 184 -10.92 28.29 7.95
C ALA A 184 -11.62 26.99 7.52
N LEU A 185 -12.95 26.94 7.59
CA LEU A 185 -13.75 25.74 7.32
C LEU A 185 -14.11 25.58 5.84
N VAL A 186 -14.30 26.65 5.08
CA VAL A 186 -14.71 26.55 3.68
C VAL A 186 -13.50 26.59 2.74
N VAL A 187 -12.53 27.46 3.00
CA VAL A 187 -11.42 27.72 2.06
C VAL A 187 -10.23 26.79 2.31
N ALA A 188 -9.83 26.57 3.56
CA ALA A 188 -8.67 25.73 3.87
C ALA A 188 -8.78 24.28 3.37
N PRO A 189 -9.94 23.58 3.50
CA PRO A 189 -10.04 22.20 3.01
C PRO A 189 -9.90 22.11 1.50
N VAL A 190 -10.49 23.03 0.73
CA VAL A 190 -10.36 23.05 -0.72
C VAL A 190 -8.89 23.13 -1.11
N LEU A 191 -8.16 24.10 -0.55
CA LEU A 191 -6.74 24.30 -0.85
C LEU A 191 -5.88 23.08 -0.45
N LEU A 192 -6.10 22.52 0.74
CA LEU A 192 -5.31 21.39 1.25
C LEU A 192 -5.58 20.09 0.48
N LEU A 193 -6.84 19.81 0.16
CA LEU A 193 -7.24 18.59 -0.54
C LEU A 193 -6.80 18.62 -2.01
N TRP A 194 -6.94 19.76 -2.68
CA TRP A 194 -6.45 19.91 -4.06
C TRP A 194 -4.93 19.89 -4.15
N ALA A 195 -4.21 20.46 -3.17
CA ALA A 195 -2.75 20.41 -3.12
C ALA A 195 -2.18 18.98 -2.94
N LYS A 196 -2.99 18.02 -2.47
CA LYS A 196 -2.57 16.62 -2.33
C LYS A 196 -2.73 15.84 -3.64
N ASP A 197 -3.84 16.04 -4.36
CA ASP A 197 -4.24 15.20 -5.50
C ASP A 197 -4.23 15.94 -6.86
N LEU A 198 -3.21 16.77 -7.10
CA LEU A 198 -3.03 17.49 -8.39
C LEU A 198 -2.92 16.57 -9.63
N GLY A 199 -2.60 15.28 -9.45
CA GLY A 199 -2.33 14.33 -10.54
C GLY A 199 -3.41 13.30 -10.82
N ARG A 200 -4.57 13.34 -10.16
CA ARG A 200 -5.64 12.34 -10.36
C ARG A 200 -6.25 12.49 -11.75
N ARG A 201 -6.08 11.48 -12.62
CA ARG A 201 -6.76 11.39 -13.92
C ARG A 201 -8.16 10.83 -13.71
N LEU A 202 -9.17 11.59 -14.12
CA LEU A 202 -10.57 11.16 -14.11
C LEU A 202 -10.88 10.39 -15.40
N THR A 203 -11.67 9.35 -15.28
CA THR A 203 -12.27 8.66 -16.43
C THR A 203 -13.34 9.54 -17.08
N ARG A 204 -13.69 9.28 -18.35
CA ARG A 204 -14.74 10.04 -19.06
C ARG A 204 -16.09 9.99 -18.31
N ALA A 205 -16.43 8.83 -17.75
CA ALA A 205 -17.64 8.66 -16.94
C ALA A 205 -17.60 9.52 -15.67
N GLU A 206 -16.49 9.50 -14.92
CA GLU A 206 -16.33 10.34 -13.73
C GLU A 206 -16.39 11.84 -14.04
N VAL A 207 -15.91 12.28 -15.21
CA VAL A 207 -16.02 13.68 -15.63
C VAL A 207 -17.49 14.07 -15.85
N VAL A 208 -18.27 13.21 -16.52
CA VAL A 208 -19.70 13.46 -16.74
C VAL A 208 -20.45 13.48 -15.41
N GLU A 209 -20.22 12.48 -14.56
CA GLU A 209 -20.84 12.43 -13.23
C GLU A 209 -20.47 13.65 -12.37
N LEU A 210 -19.21 14.09 -12.38
CA LEU A 210 -18.77 15.28 -11.65
C LEU A 210 -19.44 16.54 -12.20
N ALA A 211 -19.55 16.67 -13.53
CA ALA A 211 -20.24 17.78 -14.16
C ALA A 211 -21.72 17.82 -13.77
N LEU A 212 -22.39 16.66 -13.72
CA LEU A 212 -23.78 16.55 -13.27
C LEU A 212 -23.94 16.97 -11.80
N VAL A 213 -23.04 16.55 -10.92
CA VAL A 213 -23.07 16.94 -9.50
C VAL A 213 -22.84 18.43 -9.33
N LEU A 214 -21.82 19.00 -9.98
CA LEU A 214 -21.55 20.43 -9.93
C LEU A 214 -22.72 21.25 -10.49
N THR A 215 -23.34 20.77 -11.58
CA THR A 215 -24.55 21.39 -12.14
C THR A 215 -25.72 21.29 -11.16
N SER A 216 -25.88 20.16 -10.48
CA SER A 216 -26.93 19.99 -9.46
C SER A 216 -26.72 20.95 -8.28
N VAL A 217 -25.49 21.10 -7.79
CA VAL A 217 -25.16 22.08 -6.74
C VAL A 217 -25.47 23.50 -7.21
N LEU A 218 -25.08 23.84 -8.45
CA LEU A 218 -25.35 25.16 -9.03
C LEU A 218 -26.84 25.43 -9.14
N VAL A 219 -27.61 24.50 -9.70
CA VAL A 219 -29.07 24.63 -9.85
C VAL A 219 -29.76 24.73 -8.50
N SER A 220 -29.43 23.86 -7.54
CA SER A 220 -29.96 23.95 -6.17
C SER A 220 -29.61 25.29 -5.53
N GLY A 221 -28.36 25.75 -5.66
CA GLY A 221 -27.92 27.04 -5.12
C GLY A 221 -28.67 28.22 -5.74
N LEU A 222 -28.88 28.22 -7.06
CA LEU A 222 -29.63 29.27 -7.75
C LEU A 222 -31.11 29.28 -7.37
N ILE A 223 -31.75 28.11 -7.24
CA ILE A 223 -33.15 28.00 -6.79
C ILE A 223 -33.30 28.58 -5.37
N VAL A 224 -32.36 28.26 -4.48
CA VAL A 224 -32.43 28.64 -3.06
C VAL A 224 -32.02 30.10 -2.83
N PHE A 225 -30.97 30.58 -3.51
CA PHE A 225 -30.31 31.85 -3.19
C PHE A 225 -30.48 32.96 -4.23
N ASP A 226 -30.84 32.66 -5.48
CA ASP A 226 -30.92 33.66 -6.58
C ASP A 226 -32.36 34.09 -6.91
N GLY A 227 -33.36 33.60 -6.17
CA GLY A 227 -34.77 33.97 -6.38
C GLY A 227 -35.41 33.37 -7.64
N LEU A 228 -34.69 32.50 -8.37
CA LEU A 228 -35.21 31.70 -9.50
C LEU A 228 -36.19 30.59 -9.05
N GLY A 229 -36.31 30.37 -7.73
CA GLY A 229 -37.29 29.48 -7.15
C GLY A 229 -38.73 29.96 -7.40
N PRO A 230 -39.70 29.05 -7.57
CA PRO A 230 -41.09 29.43 -7.69
C PRO A 230 -41.56 30.25 -6.48
N SER A 231 -42.15 31.42 -6.72
CA SER A 231 -42.53 32.38 -5.67
C SER A 231 -43.52 31.81 -4.62
N HIS A 232 -44.28 30.77 -4.97
CA HIS A 232 -45.17 30.05 -4.06
C HIS A 232 -44.44 29.15 -3.05
N LEU A 233 -43.14 28.85 -3.28
CA LEU A 233 -42.32 28.02 -2.40
C LEU A 233 -41.50 28.84 -1.40
N GLY A 234 -41.57 30.18 -1.41
CA GLY A 234 -40.75 31.06 -0.57
C GLY A 234 -40.91 30.88 0.95
N ASN A 235 -42.02 30.27 1.40
CA ASN A 235 -42.26 29.97 2.81
C ASN A 235 -41.73 28.58 3.24
N TYR A 236 -41.24 27.77 2.31
CA TYR A 236 -40.67 26.46 2.62
C TYR A 236 -39.15 26.56 2.83
N PRO A 237 -38.56 25.72 3.71
CA PRO A 237 -37.13 25.72 3.94
C PRO A 237 -36.38 25.05 2.78
N LEU A 238 -36.22 25.77 1.67
CA LEU A 238 -35.59 25.27 0.45
C LEU A 238 -34.09 25.00 0.61
N GLU A 239 -33.45 25.52 1.66
CA GLU A 239 -32.04 25.28 1.97
C GLU A 239 -31.66 23.80 2.08
N PHE A 240 -32.61 22.91 2.41
CA PHE A 240 -32.40 21.47 2.43
C PHE A 240 -32.16 20.85 1.05
N LEU A 241 -32.58 21.52 -0.04
CA LEU A 241 -32.34 21.08 -1.43
C LEU A 241 -30.84 21.03 -1.77
N CYS A 242 -30.02 21.73 -0.98
CA CYS A 242 -28.57 21.73 -1.12
C CYS A 242 -27.92 20.42 -0.64
N ILE A 243 -28.57 19.66 0.25
CA ILE A 243 -27.96 18.51 0.91
C ILE A 243 -27.77 17.31 -0.02
N PRO A 244 -28.77 16.86 -0.80
CA PRO A 244 -28.62 15.67 -1.65
C PRO A 244 -27.40 15.68 -2.59
N PRO A 245 -27.10 16.75 -3.36
CA PRO A 245 -25.92 16.74 -4.23
C PRO A 245 -24.60 16.71 -3.44
N LEU A 246 -24.56 17.30 -2.24
CA LEU A 246 -23.37 17.26 -1.37
C LEU A 246 -23.13 15.88 -0.77
N VAL A 247 -24.20 15.22 -0.31
CA VAL A 247 -24.15 13.82 0.14
C VAL A 247 -23.69 12.93 -1.02
N TYR A 248 -24.24 13.11 -2.21
CA TYR A 248 -23.80 12.35 -3.39
C TYR A 248 -22.30 12.58 -3.69
N ALA A 249 -21.83 13.83 -3.66
CA ALA A 249 -20.41 14.16 -3.83
C ALA A 249 -19.52 13.46 -2.80
N ALA A 250 -19.94 13.47 -1.53
CA ALA A 250 -19.25 12.83 -0.42
C ALA A 250 -19.11 11.31 -0.60
N PHE A 251 -20.19 10.64 -1.03
CA PHE A 251 -20.18 9.19 -1.25
C PHE A 251 -19.38 8.80 -2.50
N ARG A 252 -19.58 9.52 -3.61
CA ARG A 252 -19.07 9.11 -4.92
C ARG A 252 -17.62 9.51 -5.17
N PHE A 253 -17.25 10.75 -4.85
CA PHE A 253 -15.97 11.34 -5.28
C PHE A 253 -14.97 11.52 -4.12
N GLY A 254 -15.47 11.82 -2.93
CA GLY A 254 -14.69 11.95 -1.69
C GLY A 254 -14.55 13.39 -1.21
N GLN A 255 -13.59 13.62 -0.31
CA GLN A 255 -13.48 14.90 0.41
C GLN A 255 -13.16 16.09 -0.51
N ARG A 256 -12.33 15.91 -1.55
CA ARG A 256 -11.87 16.99 -2.43
C ARG A 256 -13.03 17.63 -3.19
N GLU A 257 -13.81 16.80 -3.89
CA GLU A 257 -14.97 17.25 -4.65
C GLU A 257 -16.08 17.74 -3.72
N ALA A 258 -16.30 17.07 -2.57
CA ALA A 258 -17.27 17.51 -1.58
C ALA A 258 -16.93 18.90 -1.01
N ALA A 259 -15.66 19.17 -0.68
CA ALA A 259 -15.20 20.49 -0.25
C ALA A 259 -15.41 21.55 -1.34
N THR A 260 -15.18 21.19 -2.60
CA THR A 260 -15.39 22.09 -3.74
C THR A 260 -16.87 22.44 -3.90
N CYS A 261 -17.76 21.46 -3.74
CA CYS A 261 -19.20 21.68 -3.80
C CYS A 261 -19.69 22.57 -2.64
N VAL A 262 -19.18 22.36 -1.43
CA VAL A 262 -19.47 23.22 -0.27
C VAL A 262 -19.00 24.65 -0.52
N ALA A 263 -17.79 24.84 -1.06
CA ALA A 263 -17.26 26.17 -1.36
C ALA A 263 -18.03 26.88 -2.48
N LEU A 264 -18.44 26.16 -3.52
CA LEU A 264 -19.30 26.70 -4.59
C LEU A 264 -20.64 27.17 -4.01
N LEU A 265 -21.28 26.33 -3.20
CA LEU A 265 -22.56 26.67 -2.59
C LEU A 265 -22.45 27.83 -1.59
N ALA A 266 -21.37 27.87 -0.80
CA ALA A 266 -21.08 29.01 0.08
C ALA A 266 -20.96 30.32 -0.72
N GLY A 267 -20.29 30.29 -1.87
CA GLY A 267 -20.22 31.44 -2.77
C GLY A 267 -21.59 31.91 -3.27
N LEU A 268 -22.43 30.98 -3.73
CA LEU A 268 -23.80 31.28 -4.18
C LEU A 268 -24.66 31.84 -3.04
N ALA A 269 -24.56 31.25 -1.85
CA ALA A 269 -25.30 31.69 -0.67
C ALA A 269 -24.90 33.09 -0.22
N ILE A 270 -23.60 33.43 -0.26
CA ILE A 270 -23.10 34.78 0.05
C ILE A 270 -23.64 35.80 -0.95
N VAL A 271 -23.52 35.54 -2.25
CA VAL A 271 -23.97 36.46 -3.30
C VAL A 271 -25.48 36.66 -3.25
N GLY A 272 -26.26 35.58 -3.12
CA GLY A 272 -27.73 35.67 -3.03
C GLY A 272 -28.19 36.45 -1.81
N THR A 273 -27.63 36.16 -0.63
CA THR A 273 -27.95 36.87 0.61
C THR A 273 -27.57 38.34 0.52
N LEU A 274 -26.43 38.69 -0.10
CA LEU A 274 -26.02 40.08 -0.37
C LEU A 274 -26.98 40.80 -1.31
N ALA A 275 -27.54 40.09 -2.28
CA ALA A 275 -28.54 40.64 -3.20
C ALA A 275 -29.93 40.79 -2.55
N GLY A 276 -30.10 40.41 -1.28
CA GLY A 276 -31.38 40.43 -0.58
C GLY A 276 -32.30 39.26 -0.95
N HIS A 277 -31.76 38.21 -1.56
CA HIS A 277 -32.50 37.02 -1.97
C HIS A 277 -32.18 35.83 -1.06
N GLY A 278 -33.07 34.83 -1.10
CA GLY A 278 -32.89 33.57 -0.39
C GLY A 278 -33.25 33.60 1.10
N PRO A 279 -33.17 32.44 1.77
CA PRO A 279 -33.76 32.22 3.10
C PRO A 279 -33.05 32.96 4.25
N PHE A 280 -31.84 33.47 3.99
CA PHE A 280 -31.02 34.15 4.97
C PHE A 280 -31.08 35.67 4.88
N ALA A 281 -31.73 36.23 3.85
CA ALA A 281 -31.95 37.67 3.77
C ALA A 281 -32.98 38.10 4.82
N ARG A 282 -32.53 38.87 5.81
CA ARG A 282 -33.33 39.43 6.91
C ARG A 282 -33.23 40.95 6.93
N ASP A 283 -34.14 41.61 7.65
CA ASP A 283 -34.13 43.07 7.81
C ASP A 283 -32.84 43.57 8.46
N SER A 284 -32.27 42.77 9.36
CA SER A 284 -30.94 43.02 9.94
C SER A 284 -29.84 42.31 9.15
N GLN A 285 -28.84 43.07 8.73
CA GLN A 285 -27.65 42.56 8.07
C GLN A 285 -26.85 41.58 8.95
N ASN A 286 -26.76 41.86 10.25
CA ASN A 286 -26.07 40.98 11.19
C ASN A 286 -26.80 39.64 11.35
N GLU A 287 -28.14 39.66 11.40
CA GLU A 287 -28.93 38.43 11.45
C GLU A 287 -28.74 37.58 10.19
N SER A 288 -28.72 38.24 9.02
CA SER A 288 -28.46 37.58 7.74
C SER A 288 -27.09 36.90 7.71
N LEU A 289 -26.05 37.59 8.20
CA LEU A 289 -24.70 37.05 8.33
C LEU A 289 -24.65 35.83 9.25
N LEU A 290 -25.26 35.92 10.44
CA LEU A 290 -25.25 34.84 11.43
C LEU A 290 -25.93 33.57 10.88
N LEU A 291 -27.07 33.71 10.20
CA LEU A 291 -27.77 32.59 9.57
C LEU A 291 -26.93 31.97 8.45
N LEU A 292 -26.35 32.81 7.58
CA LEU A 292 -25.50 32.37 6.48
C LEU A 292 -24.26 31.62 7.01
N GLN A 293 -23.61 32.15 8.04
CA GLN A 293 -22.44 31.51 8.69
C GLN A 293 -22.84 30.19 9.35
N ALA A 294 -23.94 30.15 10.10
CA ALA A 294 -24.46 28.93 10.71
C ALA A 294 -24.75 27.83 9.67
N PHE A 295 -25.34 28.21 8.54
CA PHE A 295 -25.59 27.30 7.42
C PHE A 295 -24.28 26.75 6.83
N MET A 296 -23.31 27.62 6.48
CA MET A 296 -22.03 27.19 5.90
C MET A 296 -21.22 26.29 6.84
N MET A 297 -21.19 26.62 8.13
CA MET A 297 -20.48 25.83 9.14
C MET A 297 -21.13 24.45 9.31
N THR A 298 -22.46 24.40 9.46
CA THR A 298 -23.20 23.15 9.57
C THR A 298 -22.97 22.28 8.34
N LEU A 299 -23.08 22.86 7.15
CA LEU A 299 -22.89 22.16 5.88
C LEU A 299 -21.49 21.55 5.77
N THR A 300 -20.47 22.32 6.14
CA THR A 300 -19.08 21.86 6.10
C THR A 300 -18.84 20.73 7.12
N ILE A 301 -19.32 20.91 8.36
CA ILE A 301 -19.14 19.96 9.46
C ILE A 301 -19.93 18.67 9.22
N VAL A 302 -21.02 18.70 8.45
CA VAL A 302 -21.74 17.49 8.04
C VAL A 302 -21.06 16.84 6.84
N THR A 303 -20.76 17.62 5.80
CA THR A 303 -20.35 17.07 4.49
C THR A 303 -18.93 16.52 4.50
N LEU A 304 -17.96 17.23 5.09
CA LEU A 304 -16.56 16.79 5.04
C LEU A 304 -16.30 15.55 5.90
N PRO A 305 -16.76 15.46 7.16
CA PRO A 305 -16.69 14.22 7.93
C PRO A 305 -17.44 13.07 7.30
N LEU A 306 -18.62 13.31 6.70
CA LEU A 306 -19.35 12.26 5.95
C LEU A 306 -18.50 11.71 4.81
N ALA A 307 -17.89 12.57 3.99
CA ALA A 307 -17.01 12.17 2.91
C ALA A 307 -15.79 11.38 3.43
N ALA A 308 -15.23 11.79 4.57
CA ALA A 308 -14.12 11.09 5.21
C ALA A 308 -14.51 9.69 5.73
N ILE A 309 -15.67 9.57 6.40
CA ILE A 309 -16.20 8.30 6.92
C ILE A 309 -16.46 7.32 5.78
N VAL A 310 -17.14 7.76 4.72
CA VAL A 310 -17.44 6.90 3.57
C VAL A 310 -16.15 6.44 2.90
N ARG A 311 -15.15 7.31 2.78
CA ARG A 311 -13.85 6.94 2.21
C ARG A 311 -13.09 5.96 3.11
N GLU A 312 -13.15 6.13 4.43
CA GLU A 312 -12.54 5.21 5.41
C GLU A 312 -13.19 3.82 5.36
N HIS A 313 -14.52 3.76 5.31
CA HIS A 313 -15.27 2.51 5.16
C HIS A 313 -14.88 1.77 3.87
N ALA A 314 -14.92 2.47 2.73
CA ALA A 314 -14.56 1.88 1.44
C ALA A 314 -13.11 1.36 1.40
N ARG A 315 -12.18 2.06 2.08
CA ARG A 315 -10.78 1.60 2.22
C ARG A 315 -10.67 0.36 3.09
N SER A 316 -11.43 0.28 4.19
CA SER A 316 -11.46 -0.89 5.06
C SER A 316 -12.00 -2.11 4.34
N GLU A 317 -13.12 -1.97 3.63
CA GLU A 317 -13.70 -3.04 2.81
C GLU A 317 -12.75 -3.51 1.71
N ALA A 318 -12.10 -2.58 0.99
CA ALA A 318 -11.13 -2.93 -0.03
C ALA A 318 -9.91 -3.68 0.54
N ALA A 319 -9.42 -3.28 1.72
CA ALA A 319 -8.31 -3.98 2.39
C ALA A 319 -8.71 -5.39 2.86
N LEU A 320 -9.94 -5.56 3.35
CA LEU A 320 -10.50 -6.86 3.69
C LEU A 320 -10.66 -7.74 2.45
N ALA A 321 -11.22 -7.20 1.37
CA ALA A 321 -11.38 -7.91 0.10
C ALA A 321 -10.01 -8.32 -0.49
N GLN A 322 -9.02 -7.43 -0.43
CA GLN A 322 -7.65 -7.74 -0.87
C GLN A 322 -7.03 -8.87 -0.04
N SER A 323 -7.17 -8.81 1.28
CA SER A 323 -6.65 -9.86 2.17
C SER A 323 -7.35 -11.20 1.92
N ALA A 324 -8.68 -11.18 1.72
CA ALA A 324 -9.46 -12.36 1.38
C ALA A 324 -9.04 -12.95 0.03
N ALA A 325 -8.78 -12.12 -0.98
CA ALA A 325 -8.29 -12.56 -2.29
C ALA A 325 -6.90 -13.20 -2.20
N ILE A 326 -5.97 -12.61 -1.43
CA ILE A 326 -4.63 -13.19 -1.20
C ILE A 326 -4.74 -14.58 -0.57
N VAL A 327 -5.62 -14.75 0.42
CA VAL A 327 -5.86 -16.07 1.05
C VAL A 327 -6.52 -17.04 0.08
N ALA A 328 -7.52 -16.58 -0.68
CA ALA A 328 -8.28 -17.40 -1.62
C ALA A 328 -7.38 -18.03 -2.70
N PHE A 329 -6.48 -17.22 -3.30
CA PHE A 329 -5.62 -17.64 -4.41
C PHE A 329 -4.24 -18.17 -4.00
N SER A 330 -3.96 -18.30 -2.70
CA SER A 330 -2.72 -18.93 -2.24
C SER A 330 -2.60 -20.37 -2.76
N ASP A 331 -1.40 -20.76 -3.19
CA ASP A 331 -1.08 -22.14 -3.56
C ASP A 331 -1.02 -23.08 -2.36
N ASP A 332 -0.57 -22.57 -1.21
CA ASP A 332 -0.66 -23.31 0.05
C ASP A 332 -2.14 -23.45 0.47
N ALA A 333 -2.48 -24.60 1.03
CA ALA A 333 -3.79 -24.85 1.60
C ALA A 333 -3.95 -24.12 2.93
N ILE A 334 -4.93 -23.21 3.02
CA ILE A 334 -5.23 -22.41 4.20
C ILE A 334 -6.62 -22.79 4.72
N ILE A 335 -6.66 -23.26 5.97
CA ILE A 335 -7.86 -23.84 6.59
C ILE A 335 -8.09 -23.22 7.96
N GLY A 336 -9.24 -22.56 8.14
CA GLY A 336 -9.72 -22.10 9.43
C GLY A 336 -10.59 -23.16 10.09
N LYS A 337 -10.48 -23.29 11.41
CA LYS A 337 -11.32 -24.18 12.23
C LYS A 337 -11.59 -23.60 13.61
N ARG A 338 -12.72 -23.98 14.20
CA ARG A 338 -13.02 -23.73 15.62
C ARG A 338 -12.17 -24.64 16.53
N LEU A 339 -12.23 -24.39 17.84
CA LEU A 339 -11.54 -25.20 18.85
C LEU A 339 -12.09 -26.62 18.99
N ASP A 340 -13.32 -26.87 18.50
CA ASP A 340 -13.91 -28.22 18.36
C ASP A 340 -13.41 -28.98 17.12
N GLY A 341 -12.52 -28.38 16.32
CA GLY A 341 -11.98 -28.96 15.09
C GLY A 341 -12.88 -28.82 13.86
N VAL A 342 -14.04 -28.16 13.96
CA VAL A 342 -14.94 -27.95 12.82
C VAL A 342 -14.39 -26.86 11.90
N ILE A 343 -14.31 -27.17 10.60
CA ILE A 343 -13.79 -26.29 9.56
C ILE A 343 -14.73 -25.10 9.37
N THR A 344 -14.18 -23.89 9.38
CA THR A 344 -14.89 -22.63 9.16
C THR A 344 -14.51 -21.97 7.83
N THR A 345 -13.28 -22.17 7.34
CA THR A 345 -12.83 -21.62 6.06
C THR A 345 -11.98 -22.61 5.29
N TRP A 346 -12.06 -22.56 3.97
CA TRP A 346 -11.40 -23.48 3.05
C TRP A 346 -11.03 -22.76 1.74
N ASN A 347 -9.76 -22.40 1.55
CA ASN A 347 -9.31 -21.64 0.37
C ASN A 347 -9.16 -22.53 -0.89
N GLU A 348 -8.88 -21.93 -2.04
CA GLU A 348 -8.72 -22.71 -3.28
C GLU A 348 -7.48 -23.62 -3.25
N GLY A 349 -6.40 -23.22 -2.58
CA GLY A 349 -5.23 -24.09 -2.35
C GLY A 349 -5.62 -25.39 -1.65
N ALA A 350 -6.51 -25.33 -0.65
CA ALA A 350 -7.03 -26.51 0.03
C ALA A 350 -7.94 -27.36 -0.87
N GLN A 351 -8.74 -26.73 -1.73
CA GLN A 351 -9.54 -27.47 -2.72
C GLN A 351 -8.67 -28.22 -3.73
N ARG A 352 -7.63 -27.57 -4.26
CA ARG A 352 -6.67 -28.18 -5.19
C ARG A 352 -5.88 -29.32 -4.53
N LEU A 353 -5.45 -29.11 -3.29
CA LEU A 353 -4.64 -30.10 -2.57
C LEU A 353 -5.45 -31.35 -2.17
N TYR A 354 -6.63 -31.17 -1.57
CA TYR A 354 -7.40 -32.26 -0.97
C TYR A 354 -8.62 -32.72 -1.77
N GLY A 355 -9.02 -31.99 -2.83
CA GLY A 355 -10.12 -32.38 -3.73
C GLY A 355 -11.54 -32.13 -3.20
N TYR A 356 -11.68 -31.55 -2.01
CA TYR A 356 -12.98 -31.14 -1.46
C TYR A 356 -13.28 -29.69 -1.84
N THR A 357 -14.50 -29.41 -2.30
CA THR A 357 -14.95 -28.03 -2.48
C THR A 357 -15.18 -27.36 -1.12
N SER A 358 -15.15 -26.02 -1.08
CA SER A 358 -15.46 -25.29 0.17
C SER A 358 -16.82 -25.66 0.75
N ALA A 359 -17.84 -25.84 -0.10
CA ALA A 359 -19.19 -26.24 0.31
C ALA A 359 -19.25 -27.65 0.94
N GLU A 360 -18.34 -28.55 0.57
CA GLU A 360 -18.27 -29.90 1.14
C GLU A 360 -17.47 -29.94 2.45
N ALA A 361 -16.44 -29.10 2.55
CA ALA A 361 -15.50 -29.10 3.67
C ALA A 361 -15.96 -28.23 4.85
N VAL A 362 -16.50 -27.04 4.58
CA VAL A 362 -16.94 -26.10 5.63
C VAL A 362 -18.10 -26.71 6.43
N GLY A 363 -18.01 -26.63 7.75
CA GLY A 363 -18.96 -27.24 8.68
C GLY A 363 -18.65 -28.71 9.03
N ARG A 364 -17.70 -29.35 8.36
CA ARG A 364 -17.24 -30.71 8.72
C ARG A 364 -16.04 -30.67 9.66
N PRO A 365 -15.80 -31.74 10.45
CA PRO A 365 -14.57 -31.87 11.24
C PRO A 365 -13.33 -31.98 10.37
N ILE A 366 -12.21 -31.40 10.82
CA ILE A 366 -10.91 -31.48 10.13
C ILE A 366 -10.35 -32.90 10.03
N SER A 367 -10.89 -33.85 10.80
CA SER A 367 -10.56 -35.29 10.69
C SER A 367 -10.89 -35.87 9.31
N LEU A 368 -11.70 -35.20 8.49
CA LEU A 368 -11.98 -35.57 7.09
C LEU A 368 -10.72 -35.82 6.25
N ILE A 369 -9.63 -35.09 6.54
CA ILE A 369 -8.35 -35.19 5.80
C ILE A 369 -7.24 -35.89 6.60
N ILE A 370 -7.54 -36.34 7.82
CA ILE A 370 -6.57 -37.01 8.69
C ILE A 370 -6.76 -38.52 8.55
N PRO A 371 -5.70 -39.29 8.22
CA PRO A 371 -5.82 -40.74 8.13
C PRO A 371 -6.19 -41.35 9.50
N PRO A 372 -6.96 -42.46 9.55
CA PRO A 372 -7.45 -43.03 10.81
C PRO A 372 -6.36 -43.36 11.83
N GLU A 373 -5.19 -43.82 11.37
CA GLU A 373 -4.03 -44.12 12.22
C GLU A 373 -3.37 -42.88 12.85
N LEU A 374 -3.72 -41.66 12.41
CA LEU A 374 -3.26 -40.39 12.96
C LEU A 374 -4.38 -39.61 13.69
N ALA A 375 -5.49 -40.27 14.05
CA ALA A 375 -6.63 -39.60 14.70
C ALA A 375 -6.25 -38.89 16.02
N ASP A 376 -5.29 -39.43 16.78
CA ASP A 376 -4.81 -38.87 18.06
C ASP A 376 -3.93 -37.61 17.90
N GLU A 377 -3.56 -37.24 16.68
CA GLU A 377 -2.79 -36.03 16.39
C GLU A 377 -3.61 -34.77 16.71
N LEU A 378 -4.92 -34.81 16.41
CA LEU A 378 -5.80 -33.64 16.53
C LEU A 378 -6.02 -33.16 17.97
N PRO A 379 -6.34 -34.02 18.97
CA PRO A 379 -6.42 -33.63 20.37
C PRO A 379 -5.15 -32.95 20.89
N THR A 380 -3.98 -33.49 20.52
CA THR A 380 -2.67 -32.96 20.93
C THR A 380 -2.43 -31.55 20.37
N ILE A 381 -2.81 -31.33 19.11
CA ILE A 381 -2.72 -30.03 18.46
C ILE A 381 -3.66 -29.02 19.12
N LEU A 382 -4.92 -29.42 19.38
CA LEU A 382 -5.93 -28.56 19.99
C LEU A 382 -5.55 -28.16 21.43
N GLU A 383 -5.00 -29.08 22.22
CA GLU A 383 -4.53 -28.78 23.58
C GLU A 383 -3.43 -27.71 23.58
N ARG A 384 -2.43 -27.86 22.71
CA ARG A 384 -1.33 -26.88 22.56
C ARG A 384 -1.85 -25.52 22.11
N LEU A 385 -2.79 -25.50 21.16
CA LEU A 385 -3.42 -24.27 20.68
C LEU A 385 -4.27 -23.60 21.76
N GLY A 386 -4.97 -24.37 22.60
CA GLY A 386 -5.72 -23.84 23.75
C GLY A 386 -4.84 -23.10 24.75
N ARG A 387 -3.56 -23.48 24.85
CA ARG A 387 -2.53 -22.78 25.64
C ARG A 387 -1.89 -21.59 24.90
N GLY A 388 -2.34 -21.29 23.67
CA GLY A 388 -1.80 -20.22 22.83
C GLY A 388 -0.49 -20.55 22.12
N VAL A 389 -0.08 -21.82 22.13
CA VAL A 389 1.16 -22.26 21.49
C VAL A 389 0.92 -22.46 20.00
N ARG A 390 1.70 -21.75 19.18
CA ARG A 390 1.78 -21.99 17.74
C ARG A 390 2.60 -23.24 17.48
N ILE A 391 2.16 -24.06 16.53
CA ILE A 391 2.86 -25.26 16.09
C ILE A 391 3.51 -24.94 14.75
N ASP A 392 4.83 -24.91 14.72
CA ASP A 392 5.61 -24.61 13.53
C ASP A 392 5.96 -25.88 12.74
N HIS A 393 5.82 -25.80 11.41
CA HIS A 393 6.37 -26.69 10.38
C HIS A 393 6.64 -28.13 10.81
N PHE A 394 5.58 -28.88 11.12
CA PHE A 394 5.72 -30.33 11.31
C PHE A 394 5.26 -31.06 10.05
N GLU A 395 5.98 -32.13 9.69
CA GLU A 395 5.64 -32.96 8.55
C GLU A 395 4.68 -34.07 8.98
N THR A 396 3.62 -34.28 8.22
CA THR A 396 2.63 -35.33 8.47
C THR A 396 1.99 -35.76 7.14
N THR A 397 1.19 -36.83 7.17
CA THR A 397 0.46 -37.32 6.01
C THR A 397 -1.02 -36.99 6.15
N ARG A 398 -1.65 -36.60 5.04
CA ARG A 398 -3.07 -36.33 4.92
C ARG A 398 -3.68 -37.16 3.79
N VAL A 399 -5.00 -37.28 3.81
CA VAL A 399 -5.77 -38.05 2.81
C VAL A 399 -6.68 -37.10 2.05
N ALA A 400 -6.62 -37.16 0.72
CA ALA A 400 -7.54 -36.43 -0.16
C ALA A 400 -8.84 -37.20 -0.39
N LYS A 401 -9.84 -36.53 -1.00
CA LYS A 401 -11.16 -37.10 -1.29
C LYS A 401 -11.12 -38.39 -2.14
N ASP A 402 -10.14 -38.50 -3.02
CA ASP A 402 -9.90 -39.66 -3.88
C ASP A 402 -9.13 -40.81 -3.17
N GLY A 403 -8.79 -40.64 -1.89
CA GLY A 403 -8.01 -41.59 -1.10
C GLY A 403 -6.49 -41.46 -1.25
N ARG A 404 -6.01 -40.52 -2.08
CA ARG A 404 -4.56 -40.27 -2.24
C ARG A 404 -3.95 -39.78 -0.93
N ARG A 405 -2.81 -40.37 -0.55
CA ARG A 405 -1.98 -39.88 0.56
C ARG A 405 -1.08 -38.75 0.07
N ILE A 406 -1.01 -37.69 0.84
CA ILE A 406 -0.26 -36.48 0.53
C ILE A 406 0.61 -36.15 1.74
N ASP A 407 1.92 -36.07 1.51
CA ASP A 407 2.85 -35.61 2.53
C ASP A 407 2.81 -34.10 2.57
N VAL A 408 2.51 -33.54 3.75
CA VAL A 408 2.35 -32.10 3.94
C VAL A 408 3.21 -31.59 5.10
N SER A 409 3.76 -30.40 4.93
CA SER A 409 4.27 -29.61 6.05
C SER A 409 3.17 -28.69 6.55
N VAL A 410 2.81 -28.82 7.82
CA VAL A 410 1.69 -28.10 8.43
C VAL A 410 2.21 -27.12 9.48
N THR A 411 1.73 -25.89 9.41
CA THR A 411 1.83 -24.89 10.49
C THR A 411 0.44 -24.60 11.02
N VAL A 412 0.28 -24.56 12.35
CA VAL A 412 -1.01 -24.28 12.98
C VAL A 412 -0.86 -23.13 13.96
N SER A 413 -1.61 -22.05 13.73
CA SER A 413 -1.59 -20.83 14.53
C SER A 413 -2.94 -20.58 15.21
N PRO A 414 -2.96 -20.11 16.48
CA PRO A 414 -4.21 -19.75 17.15
C PRO A 414 -4.80 -18.47 16.54
N VAL A 415 -6.12 -18.42 16.40
CA VAL A 415 -6.88 -17.24 15.98
C VAL A 415 -7.50 -16.60 17.22
N ARG A 416 -7.32 -15.29 17.37
CA ARG A 416 -7.77 -14.53 18.55
C ARG A 416 -8.88 -13.55 18.21
N ASP A 417 -9.77 -13.33 19.16
CA ASP A 417 -10.74 -12.23 19.12
C ASP A 417 -10.08 -10.88 19.50
N PRO A 418 -10.79 -9.74 19.36
CA PRO A 418 -10.26 -8.42 19.74
C PRO A 418 -9.90 -8.28 21.22
N TRP A 419 -10.37 -9.19 22.09
CA TRP A 419 -10.07 -9.22 23.52
C TRP A 419 -8.90 -10.17 23.85
N GLY A 420 -8.24 -10.74 22.83
CA GLY A 420 -7.09 -11.62 22.96
C GLY A 420 -7.41 -13.08 23.27
N ARG A 421 -8.70 -13.45 23.38
CA ARG A 421 -9.13 -14.84 23.64
C ARG A 421 -9.00 -15.67 22.38
N ILE A 422 -8.56 -16.91 22.52
CA ILE A 422 -8.40 -17.84 21.40
C ILE A 422 -9.79 -18.37 21.03
N ILE A 423 -10.21 -18.14 19.79
CA ILE A 423 -11.53 -18.54 19.28
C ILE A 423 -11.46 -19.68 18.26
N GLY A 424 -10.26 -20.04 17.81
CA GLY A 424 -10.05 -21.09 16.83
C GLY A 424 -8.59 -21.21 16.41
N ALA A 425 -8.37 -21.82 15.26
CA ALA A 425 -7.05 -22.05 14.70
C ALA A 425 -7.04 -21.93 13.17
N SER A 426 -5.94 -21.41 12.63
CA SER A 426 -5.63 -21.41 11.20
C SER A 426 -4.51 -22.40 10.93
N SER A 427 -4.71 -23.27 9.96
CA SER A 427 -3.73 -24.25 9.48
C SER A 427 -3.28 -23.87 8.08
N ILE A 428 -1.98 -23.84 7.86
CA ILE A 428 -1.37 -23.73 6.52
C ILE A 428 -0.69 -25.06 6.23
N ALA A 429 -1.06 -25.71 5.13
CA ALA A 429 -0.49 -26.97 4.69
C ALA A 429 0.14 -26.81 3.30
N ARG A 430 1.40 -27.22 3.18
CA ARG A 430 2.15 -27.23 1.92
C ARG A 430 2.45 -28.65 1.51
N ASP A 431 2.19 -28.98 0.25
CA ASP A 431 2.57 -30.28 -0.34
C ASP A 431 4.09 -30.40 -0.40
N ILE A 432 4.62 -31.46 0.20
CA ILE A 432 6.05 -31.82 0.18
C ILE A 432 6.28 -33.20 -0.43
N THR A 433 5.26 -33.81 -1.05
CA THR A 433 5.32 -35.18 -1.59
C THR A 433 6.46 -35.32 -2.60
N HIS A 434 6.55 -34.40 -3.58
CA HIS A 434 7.62 -34.40 -4.58
C HIS A 434 9.01 -34.19 -3.96
N ARG A 435 9.10 -33.32 -2.95
CA ARG A 435 10.35 -33.06 -2.24
C ARG A 435 10.83 -34.32 -1.50
N ARG A 436 9.94 -35.03 -0.81
CA ARG A 436 10.27 -36.27 -0.11
C ARG A 436 10.72 -37.37 -1.06
N GLN A 437 10.07 -37.50 -2.22
CA GLN A 437 10.48 -38.47 -3.24
C GLN A 437 11.90 -38.19 -3.74
N ILE A 438 12.22 -36.93 -4.07
CA ILE A 438 13.58 -36.54 -4.51
C ILE A 438 14.63 -36.80 -3.41
N GLU A 439 14.34 -36.41 -2.16
CA GLU A 439 15.26 -36.63 -1.04
C GLU A 439 15.48 -38.13 -0.78
N GLY A 440 14.43 -38.96 -0.89
CA GLY A 440 14.51 -40.41 -0.77
C GLY A 440 15.40 -41.03 -1.84
N THR A 441 15.13 -40.76 -3.12
CA THR A 441 15.93 -41.29 -4.24
C THR A 441 17.38 -40.81 -4.18
N ARG A 442 17.61 -39.58 -3.71
CA ARG A 442 18.97 -39.05 -3.55
C ARG A 442 19.73 -39.76 -2.41
N ARG A 443 19.10 -39.98 -1.26
CA ARG A 443 19.72 -40.73 -0.15
C ARG A 443 20.11 -42.13 -0.58
N GLU A 444 19.22 -42.81 -1.29
CA GLU A 444 19.49 -44.15 -1.83
C GLU A 444 20.69 -44.14 -2.78
N ARG A 445 20.76 -43.18 -3.71
CA ARG A 445 21.91 -43.01 -4.61
C ARG A 445 23.21 -42.68 -3.88
N ASP A 446 23.17 -41.83 -2.87
CA ASP A 446 24.36 -41.43 -2.11
C ASP A 446 24.88 -42.60 -1.26
N THR A 447 23.98 -43.40 -0.66
CA THR A 447 24.32 -44.66 0.01
C THR A 447 24.96 -45.65 -0.98
N LEU A 448 24.35 -45.86 -2.14
CA LEU A 448 24.89 -46.75 -3.18
C LEU A 448 26.27 -46.28 -3.68
N ARG A 449 26.46 -44.97 -3.90
CA ARG A 449 27.77 -44.39 -4.27
C ARG A 449 28.84 -44.59 -3.20
N SER A 450 28.47 -44.45 -1.92
CA SER A 450 29.39 -44.68 -0.81
C SER A 450 29.86 -46.14 -0.77
N VAL A 451 28.92 -47.09 -0.88
CA VAL A 451 29.22 -48.53 -0.93
C VAL A 451 30.08 -48.86 -2.16
N ALA A 452 29.75 -48.30 -3.33
CA ALA A 452 30.50 -48.50 -4.57
C ALA A 452 31.95 -47.98 -4.48
N SER A 453 32.17 -46.82 -3.87
CA SER A 453 33.51 -46.24 -3.69
C SER A 453 34.39 -47.10 -2.78
N LEU A 454 33.81 -47.63 -1.68
CA LEU A 454 34.53 -48.50 -0.75
C LEU A 454 34.91 -49.83 -1.41
N ALA A 455 34.00 -50.42 -2.21
CA ALA A 455 34.25 -51.64 -2.96
C ALA A 455 35.37 -51.47 -3.99
N ALA A 456 35.42 -50.34 -4.70
CA ALA A 456 36.48 -50.04 -5.66
C ALA A 456 37.85 -49.84 -5.02
N GLY A 457 37.91 -49.19 -3.86
CA GLY A 457 39.14 -49.03 -3.06
C GLY A 457 39.68 -50.37 -2.56
N ALA A 458 38.82 -51.19 -1.93
CA ALA A 458 39.18 -52.53 -1.45
C ALA A 458 39.68 -53.44 -2.59
N ALA A 459 39.04 -53.40 -3.76
CA ALA A 459 39.50 -54.16 -4.93
C ALA A 459 40.90 -53.74 -5.40
N HIS A 460 41.25 -52.45 -5.32
CA HIS A 460 42.58 -51.99 -5.71
C HIS A 460 43.66 -52.45 -4.72
N GLU A 461 43.36 -52.35 -3.42
CA GLU A 461 44.25 -52.80 -2.35
C GLU A 461 44.46 -54.31 -2.32
N ILE A 462 43.48 -55.11 -2.74
CA ILE A 462 43.60 -56.57 -2.87
C ILE A 462 44.42 -56.96 -4.12
N ASN A 463 44.25 -56.25 -5.23
CA ASN A 463 44.97 -56.56 -6.47
C ASN A 463 46.48 -56.33 -6.38
N ASN A 464 46.91 -55.33 -5.61
CA ASN A 464 48.34 -55.01 -5.44
C ASN A 464 49.17 -56.17 -4.86
N PRO A 465 48.85 -56.74 -3.69
CA PRO A 465 49.57 -57.89 -3.16
C PRO A 465 49.37 -59.15 -4.01
N LEU A 466 48.18 -59.36 -4.61
CA LEU A 466 47.96 -60.50 -5.51
C LEU A 466 48.88 -60.45 -6.74
N ALA A 467 49.11 -59.27 -7.32
CA ALA A 467 50.06 -59.10 -8.43
C ALA A 467 51.49 -59.45 -8.02
N VAL A 468 51.90 -59.08 -6.79
CA VAL A 468 53.22 -59.43 -6.24
C VAL A 468 53.35 -60.93 -6.01
N VAL A 469 52.37 -61.56 -5.34
CA VAL A 469 52.38 -63.01 -5.07
C VAL A 469 52.35 -63.80 -6.37
N MET A 470 51.59 -63.34 -7.36
CA MET A 470 51.56 -63.96 -8.69
C MET A 470 52.92 -63.86 -9.37
N GLY A 471 53.56 -62.68 -9.37
CA GLY A 471 54.88 -62.49 -9.96
C GLY A 471 55.95 -63.39 -9.32
N GLN A 472 55.96 -63.48 -7.99
CA GLN A 472 56.87 -64.38 -7.26
C GLN A 472 56.58 -65.85 -7.54
N ALA A 473 55.30 -66.24 -7.57
CA ALA A 473 54.91 -67.60 -7.93
C ALA A 473 55.28 -67.94 -9.39
N GLN A 474 55.21 -66.98 -10.31
CA GLN A 474 55.63 -67.17 -11.71
C GLN A 474 57.13 -67.45 -11.81
N LEU A 475 57.95 -66.61 -11.16
CA LEU A 475 59.41 -66.77 -11.13
C LEU A 475 59.82 -68.10 -10.48
N LEU A 476 59.18 -68.45 -9.36
CA LEU A 476 59.41 -69.72 -8.68
C LEU A 476 58.97 -70.93 -9.52
N SER A 477 57.92 -70.76 -10.34
CA SER A 477 57.50 -71.81 -11.28
C SER A 477 58.53 -72.08 -12.37
N ASP A 478 59.35 -71.09 -12.73
CA ASP A 478 60.37 -71.22 -13.78
C ASP A 478 61.67 -71.84 -13.27
N GLU A 479 61.99 -71.69 -11.98
CA GLU A 479 63.20 -72.24 -11.36
C GLU A 479 63.05 -73.68 -10.83
N ILE A 480 61.82 -74.15 -10.55
CA ILE A 480 61.58 -75.47 -9.94
C ILE A 480 61.21 -76.52 -11.00
N ALA A 481 61.90 -77.67 -10.98
CA ALA A 481 61.57 -78.86 -11.76
C ALA A 481 61.03 -80.01 -10.87
N GLY A 482 60.13 -80.83 -11.42
CA GLY A 482 59.50 -81.96 -10.71
C GLY A 482 58.19 -81.59 -9.97
N PRO A 483 57.76 -82.37 -8.95
CA PRO A 483 56.44 -82.25 -8.31
C PRO A 483 56.13 -80.87 -7.71
N GLY A 484 57.15 -80.04 -7.45
CA GLY A 484 56.99 -78.66 -6.96
C GLY A 484 56.36 -77.70 -7.97
N ARG A 485 56.56 -77.92 -9.28
CA ARG A 485 55.99 -77.07 -10.35
C ARG A 485 54.47 -77.18 -10.42
N GLN A 486 53.92 -78.36 -10.11
CA GLN A 486 52.47 -78.58 -10.08
C GLN A 486 51.79 -77.79 -8.94
N ARG A 487 52.40 -77.77 -7.75
CA ARG A 487 51.87 -76.99 -6.61
C ARG A 487 51.92 -75.48 -6.85
N VAL A 488 52.95 -74.99 -7.54
CA VAL A 488 53.04 -73.56 -7.92
C VAL A 488 51.98 -73.23 -8.98
N GLY A 489 51.71 -74.13 -9.93
CA GLY A 489 50.61 -74.00 -10.89
C GLY A 489 49.23 -73.92 -10.23
N GLU A 490 48.99 -74.69 -9.17
CA GLU A 490 47.75 -74.62 -8.37
C GLU A 490 47.62 -73.28 -7.63
N ILE A 491 48.72 -72.74 -7.10
CA ILE A 491 48.75 -71.41 -6.45
C ILE A 491 48.44 -70.30 -7.47
N LEU A 492 49.02 -70.36 -8.66
CA LEU A 492 48.76 -69.40 -9.73
C LEU A 492 47.28 -69.44 -10.17
N GLN A 493 46.70 -70.64 -10.33
CA GLN A 493 45.26 -70.78 -10.60
C GLN A 493 44.38 -70.23 -9.48
N ALA A 494 44.76 -70.42 -8.21
CA ALA A 494 44.02 -69.86 -7.08
C ALA A 494 44.06 -68.32 -7.09
N ILE A 495 45.21 -67.72 -7.39
CA ILE A 495 45.36 -66.26 -7.49
C ILE A 495 44.53 -65.70 -8.65
N ASP A 496 44.52 -66.35 -9.81
CA ASP A 496 43.68 -65.95 -10.95
C ASP A 496 42.18 -66.04 -10.63
N ARG A 497 41.75 -67.05 -9.87
CA ARG A 497 40.36 -67.15 -9.39
C ARG A 497 40.01 -65.99 -8.45
N ILE A 498 40.89 -65.62 -7.52
CA ILE A 498 40.68 -64.48 -6.62
C ILE A 498 40.61 -63.18 -7.43
N ARG A 499 41.50 -62.98 -8.39
CA ARG A 499 41.49 -61.80 -9.27
C ARG A 499 40.21 -61.72 -10.09
N ALA A 500 39.67 -62.85 -10.57
CA ALA A 500 38.40 -62.89 -11.28
C ALA A 500 37.19 -62.55 -10.37
N ILE A 501 37.21 -62.98 -9.10
CA ILE A 501 36.18 -62.60 -8.11
C ILE A 501 36.23 -61.10 -7.82
N VAL A 502 37.43 -60.56 -7.58
CA VAL A 502 37.64 -59.13 -7.35
C VAL A 502 37.28 -58.29 -8.59
N ALA A 503 37.54 -58.79 -9.79
CA ALA A 503 37.11 -58.15 -11.04
C ALA A 503 35.59 -58.14 -11.21
N ARG A 504 34.89 -59.20 -10.82
CA ARG A 504 33.40 -59.24 -10.80
C ARG A 504 32.81 -58.26 -9.79
N MET A 505 33.43 -58.10 -8.62
CA MET A 505 33.05 -57.08 -7.63
C MET A 505 33.11 -55.65 -8.21
N ARG A 506 34.04 -55.41 -9.14
CA ARG A 506 34.20 -54.14 -9.88
C ARG A 506 33.17 -53.95 -11.01
N HIS A 507 32.56 -55.03 -11.49
CA HIS A 507 31.61 -55.01 -12.60
C HIS A 507 30.16 -54.84 -12.12
N VAL A 508 29.80 -55.43 -10.98
CA VAL A 508 28.53 -55.15 -10.27
C VAL A 508 28.43 -53.65 -9.94
N THR A 509 29.56 -52.97 -9.72
CA THR A 509 29.64 -51.53 -9.45
C THR A 509 29.51 -50.63 -10.68
N ARG A 510 29.59 -51.15 -11.91
CA ARG A 510 29.61 -50.33 -13.13
C ARG A 510 28.30 -50.37 -13.93
N VAL A 511 27.51 -51.45 -13.79
CA VAL A 511 26.31 -51.68 -14.59
C VAL A 511 25.10 -50.86 -14.10
N GLU A 512 25.04 -50.47 -12.82
CA GLU A 512 23.93 -49.63 -12.30
C GLU A 512 24.20 -48.12 -12.34
N LEU A 513 25.40 -47.68 -12.73
CA LEU A 513 25.76 -46.26 -12.86
C LEU A 513 25.54 -45.70 -14.29
N MET A 514 25.05 -46.52 -15.23
CA MET A 514 24.83 -46.14 -16.64
C MET A 514 23.36 -45.98 -17.04
N ASP A 515 22.41 -46.04 -16.10
CA ASP A 515 21.08 -45.47 -16.34
C ASP A 515 21.16 -43.95 -16.16
N GLY A 516 21.60 -43.30 -17.24
CA GLY A 516 21.60 -41.85 -17.37
C GLY A 516 20.18 -41.26 -17.21
N PRO A 517 20.07 -39.96 -16.86
CA PRO A 517 18.77 -39.32 -16.67
C PRO A 517 17.92 -39.42 -17.95
N PRO A 518 16.57 -39.41 -17.86
CA PRO A 518 15.73 -39.26 -19.05
C PRO A 518 16.20 -38.02 -19.81
N GLY A 519 16.45 -38.19 -21.10
CA GLY A 519 17.20 -37.26 -21.95
C GLY A 519 16.79 -35.80 -21.77
N LEU A 520 17.80 -34.93 -21.67
CA LEU A 520 17.61 -33.49 -21.81
C LEU A 520 16.94 -33.19 -23.16
N PRO A 521 15.95 -32.28 -23.22
CA PRO A 521 15.39 -31.85 -24.49
C PRO A 521 16.51 -31.35 -25.42
N PRO A 522 16.43 -31.61 -26.74
CA PRO A 522 17.54 -31.47 -27.70
C PRO A 522 18.12 -30.05 -27.83
N MET A 523 17.53 -29.06 -27.17
CA MET A 523 17.93 -27.66 -27.20
C MET A 523 19.14 -27.32 -26.30
N LEU A 524 19.59 -28.26 -25.45
CA LEU A 524 20.66 -28.03 -24.45
C LEU A 524 21.87 -28.96 -24.62
N ASP A 525 21.91 -29.76 -25.68
CA ASP A 525 23.05 -30.64 -25.98
C ASP A 525 24.13 -29.91 -26.79
N ILE A 526 25.13 -29.37 -26.08
CA ILE A 526 26.27 -28.64 -26.66
C ILE A 526 27.19 -29.56 -27.51
N ASN A 527 27.09 -30.88 -27.39
CA ASN A 527 27.96 -31.80 -28.13
C ASN A 527 27.46 -32.12 -29.55
N ARG A 528 26.21 -31.80 -29.90
CA ARG A 528 25.66 -32.04 -31.25
C ARG A 528 25.95 -30.94 -32.28
N SER A 529 26.53 -29.80 -31.90
CA SER A 529 26.77 -28.68 -32.82
C SER A 529 28.05 -28.77 -33.65
N SER A 530 28.67 -29.94 -33.78
CA SER A 530 30.01 -30.07 -34.40
C SER A 530 30.11 -31.08 -35.54
N GLU A 531 29.02 -31.73 -35.95
CA GLU A 531 29.03 -32.68 -37.07
C GLU A 531 28.26 -32.13 -38.27
N PRO A 532 28.80 -32.22 -39.50
CA PRO A 532 28.06 -31.83 -40.70
C PRO A 532 27.07 -32.95 -41.08
N GLU A 533 25.78 -32.68 -40.92
CA GLU A 533 24.71 -33.56 -41.42
C GLU A 533 24.65 -33.51 -42.96
N VAL A 534 24.85 -34.68 -43.59
CA VAL A 534 24.48 -34.95 -44.98
C VAL A 534 23.00 -35.35 -44.99
N SER A 535 22.19 -34.64 -45.76
CA SER A 535 20.75 -34.84 -45.88
C SER A 535 20.38 -35.97 -46.86
N GLU A 536 19.47 -36.84 -46.46
CA GLU A 536 18.51 -37.48 -47.37
C GLU A 536 17.10 -37.41 -46.74
N GLY A 537 16.15 -36.79 -47.46
CA GLY A 537 14.71 -36.76 -47.13
C GLY A 537 14.00 -38.05 -47.57
N PRO A 538 12.67 -38.22 -47.32
CA PRO A 538 11.65 -37.28 -47.82
C PRO A 538 10.50 -36.94 -46.84
N GLU A 539 9.71 -35.94 -47.25
CA GLU A 539 8.78 -35.11 -46.47
C GLU A 539 7.34 -35.66 -46.34
N GLY A 540 6.70 -35.34 -45.20
CA GLY A 540 5.26 -35.41 -44.87
C GLY A 540 4.97 -34.76 -43.49
N PRO A 541 3.78 -34.18 -43.21
CA PRO A 541 3.67 -32.74 -42.93
C PRO A 541 3.61 -32.26 -41.46
N ALA A 542 4.24 -31.08 -41.26
CA ALA A 542 3.81 -29.88 -40.51
C ALA A 542 3.62 -29.91 -38.98
N ALA A 543 4.70 -29.57 -38.27
CA ALA A 543 4.73 -29.08 -36.88
C ALA A 543 4.36 -27.58 -36.73
N GLY A 544 3.29 -27.13 -37.41
CA GLY A 544 2.83 -25.73 -37.37
C GLY A 544 1.72 -25.43 -36.34
N SER A 545 1.19 -26.45 -35.66
CA SER A 545 -0.04 -26.37 -34.87
C SER A 545 0.17 -26.23 -33.37
N CYS A 546 1.36 -26.53 -32.82
CA CYS A 546 1.58 -26.51 -31.37
C CYS A 546 1.93 -25.11 -30.82
N LEU A 547 2.63 -24.27 -31.60
CA LEU A 547 3.04 -22.93 -31.15
C LEU A 547 1.87 -21.92 -31.14
N VAL A 548 0.82 -22.17 -31.92
CA VAL A 548 -0.37 -21.30 -32.00
C VAL A 548 -1.33 -21.54 -30.82
N ILE A 549 -1.29 -22.72 -30.20
CA ILE A 549 -2.17 -23.06 -29.06
C ILE A 549 -1.62 -22.47 -27.76
N VAL A 550 -0.32 -22.59 -27.50
CA VAL A 550 0.32 -22.04 -26.29
C VAL A 550 0.28 -20.50 -26.30
N ALA A 551 0.48 -19.87 -27.46
CA ALA A 551 0.36 -18.42 -27.60
C ALA A 551 -1.11 -17.91 -27.51
N ARG A 552 -2.11 -18.75 -27.80
CA ARG A 552 -3.53 -18.42 -27.59
C ARG A 552 -3.94 -18.54 -26.11
N GLU A 553 -3.42 -19.53 -25.39
CA GLU A 553 -3.72 -19.74 -23.97
C GLU A 553 -3.12 -18.66 -23.06
N GLU A 554 -1.87 -18.25 -23.31
CA GLU A 554 -1.26 -17.14 -22.57
C GLU A 554 -1.93 -15.80 -22.87
N ARG A 555 -2.41 -15.61 -24.11
CA ARG A 555 -3.15 -14.40 -24.51
C ARG A 555 -4.54 -14.35 -23.88
N ALA A 556 -5.24 -15.49 -23.79
CA ALA A 556 -6.51 -15.62 -23.07
C ALA A 556 -6.36 -15.39 -21.56
N ARG A 557 -5.29 -15.93 -20.93
CA ARG A 557 -4.96 -15.63 -19.53
C ARG A 557 -4.67 -14.15 -19.29
N ARG A 558 -3.94 -13.50 -20.20
CA ARG A 558 -3.59 -12.08 -20.09
C ARG A 558 -4.78 -11.15 -20.34
N GLU A 559 -5.67 -11.49 -21.29
CA GLU A 559 -6.91 -10.76 -21.54
C GLU A 559 -7.94 -10.97 -20.42
N SER A 560 -8.01 -12.17 -19.82
CA SER A 560 -8.83 -12.44 -18.63
C SER A 560 -8.33 -11.66 -17.39
N LEU A 561 -7.01 -11.56 -17.22
CA LEU A 561 -6.41 -10.71 -16.17
C LEU A 561 -6.76 -9.23 -16.39
N LEU A 562 -6.65 -8.73 -17.62
CA LEU A 562 -6.94 -7.32 -17.94
C LEU A 562 -8.44 -6.97 -17.80
N ARG A 563 -9.35 -7.88 -18.14
CA ARG A 563 -10.80 -7.69 -17.95
C ARG A 563 -11.25 -7.77 -16.49
N MET A 564 -10.48 -8.42 -15.61
CA MET A 564 -10.79 -8.46 -14.18
C MET A 564 -10.34 -7.18 -13.44
N PHE A 565 -9.32 -6.49 -13.95
CA PHE A 565 -8.85 -5.20 -13.40
C PHE A 565 -9.56 -3.97 -13.99
N ALA A 566 -10.11 -4.08 -15.20
CA ALA A 566 -10.91 -3.03 -15.82
C ALA A 566 -12.38 -3.47 -15.82
N GLY A 567 -13.18 -2.94 -14.88
CA GLY A 567 -14.60 -3.27 -14.78
C GLY A 567 -15.35 -3.20 -16.13
N ASP A 568 -16.41 -4.00 -16.23
CA ASP A 568 -17.19 -4.21 -17.46
C ASP A 568 -17.43 -2.91 -18.23
N GLY A 569 -16.85 -2.82 -19.44
CA GLY A 569 -17.05 -1.69 -20.37
C GLY A 569 -15.80 -1.10 -21.02
N THR A 570 -14.59 -1.60 -20.76
CA THR A 570 -13.36 -1.01 -21.33
C THR A 570 -12.80 -1.83 -22.49
N GLU A 571 -12.86 -1.30 -23.71
CA GLU A 571 -12.28 -1.91 -24.92
C GLU A 571 -10.74 -1.70 -24.94
N VAL A 572 -9.98 -2.79 -24.98
CA VAL A 572 -8.51 -2.77 -24.94
C VAL A 572 -7.96 -2.76 -26.38
N ILE A 573 -7.46 -1.61 -26.85
CA ILE A 573 -6.75 -1.49 -28.13
C ILE A 573 -5.27 -1.81 -27.90
N VAL A 574 -4.77 -2.87 -28.54
CA VAL A 574 -3.34 -3.26 -28.51
C VAL A 574 -2.62 -2.71 -29.74
N ASP A 575 -1.73 -1.74 -29.53
CA ASP A 575 -0.91 -1.14 -30.60
C ASP A 575 0.20 -2.10 -31.09
N ARG A 576 0.37 -2.18 -32.42
CA ARG A 576 1.02 -3.29 -33.14
C ARG A 576 2.42 -2.95 -33.66
N ARG A 577 3.13 -1.97 -33.08
CA ARG A 577 4.42 -1.47 -33.62
C ARG A 577 5.59 -1.51 -32.63
N LEU A 578 6.05 -2.69 -32.22
CA LEU A 578 7.36 -2.87 -31.55
C LEU A 578 7.95 -4.24 -31.90
N GLY A 579 8.17 -4.51 -33.19
CA GLY A 579 8.73 -5.79 -33.69
C GLY A 579 9.97 -5.66 -34.59
N GLU A 580 10.30 -4.46 -35.07
CA GLU A 580 11.35 -4.28 -36.09
C GLU A 580 12.31 -3.18 -35.65
N ARG A 581 13.36 -3.52 -34.88
CA ARG A 581 14.61 -2.74 -34.72
C ARG A 581 15.55 -3.45 -33.73
N ARG A 582 16.01 -4.65 -34.06
CA ARG A 582 17.19 -5.28 -33.40
C ARG A 582 17.73 -6.47 -34.20
N ARG A 583 18.04 -6.23 -35.48
CA ARG A 583 18.91 -7.10 -36.29
C ARG A 583 19.76 -6.23 -37.22
N SER A 584 20.81 -5.62 -36.68
CA SER A 584 21.98 -5.12 -37.43
C SER A 584 22.98 -4.48 -36.46
N ALA A 585 23.95 -5.25 -35.97
CA ALA A 585 25.28 -4.77 -35.58
C ALA A 585 26.08 -5.93 -34.94
N SER A 586 26.62 -6.79 -35.80
CA SER A 586 27.80 -7.60 -35.47
C SER A 586 28.84 -7.34 -36.56
N ALA A 587 29.90 -6.58 -36.25
CA ALA A 587 31.22 -6.73 -36.85
C ALA A 587 32.20 -5.70 -36.25
N GLY A 588 33.32 -6.19 -35.74
CA GLY A 588 34.60 -5.47 -35.78
C GLY A 588 35.21 -4.99 -34.47
N GLY A 589 36.35 -5.56 -34.09
CA GLY A 589 37.46 -4.81 -33.48
C GLY A 589 37.96 -5.34 -32.14
N GLY A 590 39.12 -6.00 -32.11
CA GLY A 590 39.69 -6.60 -30.90
C GLY A 590 40.65 -5.71 -30.08
N ARG A 591 41.26 -6.36 -29.06
CA ARG A 591 42.36 -5.92 -28.13
C ARG A 591 41.89 -5.01 -26.98
N ARG A 592 42.25 -5.21 -25.70
CA ARG A 592 43.45 -5.76 -25.03
C ARG A 592 43.13 -6.16 -23.56
N ARG A 593 43.88 -7.11 -23.00
CA ARG A 593 43.85 -7.57 -21.58
C ARG A 593 44.52 -6.58 -20.61
N GLY A 594 44.05 -6.53 -19.36
CA GLY A 594 44.73 -5.98 -18.17
C GLY A 594 43.93 -6.22 -16.87
N PRO A 595 44.56 -6.41 -15.68
CA PRO A 595 44.09 -7.41 -14.71
C PRO A 595 43.46 -6.88 -13.40
N ARG A 596 42.62 -7.76 -12.81
CA ARG A 596 42.27 -7.96 -11.38
C ARG A 596 42.04 -6.75 -10.47
N ARG A 597 40.84 -6.70 -9.87
CA ARG A 597 40.66 -6.56 -8.40
C ARG A 597 39.38 -7.26 -7.95
N ARG A 598 39.53 -8.20 -7.02
CA ARG A 598 38.45 -8.73 -6.17
C ARG A 598 37.99 -7.59 -5.27
N GLN A 599 36.69 -7.32 -5.23
CA GLN A 599 36.05 -6.66 -4.10
C GLN A 599 34.85 -7.51 -3.71
N ASP A 600 34.93 -8.01 -2.46
CA ASP A 600 33.81 -8.56 -1.73
C ASP A 600 32.69 -7.52 -1.68
N ILE A 601 31.49 -7.93 -2.09
CA ILE A 601 30.26 -7.20 -1.82
C ILE A 601 29.32 -8.16 -1.12
N SER A 602 29.28 -8.06 0.20
CA SER A 602 28.18 -8.48 1.04
C SER A 602 26.92 -7.72 0.62
N LEU A 603 25.95 -8.40 0.01
CA LEU A 603 24.68 -7.81 -0.38
C LEU A 603 23.66 -8.01 0.75
N ASP A 604 23.43 -6.93 1.48
CA ASP A 604 22.33 -6.72 2.40
C ASP A 604 21.03 -6.55 1.58
N LEU A 605 20.21 -7.60 1.54
CA LEU A 605 18.95 -7.68 0.80
C LEU A 605 17.79 -7.17 1.68
N GLN A 606 17.69 -5.85 1.91
CA GLN A 606 16.50 -5.30 2.58
C GLN A 606 15.93 -3.97 2.06
N THR A 607 16.33 -3.42 0.90
CA THR A 607 15.77 -2.09 0.51
C THR A 607 15.55 -1.79 -0.97
N ARG A 608 15.48 -2.77 -1.88
CA ARG A 608 15.13 -2.48 -3.29
C ARG A 608 14.23 -3.54 -3.92
N GLY A 609 12.92 -3.33 -3.79
CA GLY A 609 11.88 -4.13 -4.45
C GLY A 609 10.61 -3.36 -4.74
N TRP A 610 10.70 -2.08 -5.14
CA TRP A 610 9.55 -1.23 -5.51
C TRP A 610 9.85 -0.36 -6.74
N ALA A 611 10.43 -0.97 -7.78
CA ALA A 611 10.66 -0.26 -9.04
C ALA A 611 10.68 -1.21 -10.23
N LEU A 612 9.55 -1.88 -10.54
CA LEU A 612 9.33 -2.39 -11.90
C LEU A 612 7.85 -2.74 -12.21
N VAL A 613 6.91 -1.82 -12.04
CA VAL A 613 5.61 -1.85 -12.75
C VAL A 613 5.19 -0.44 -13.13
N ARG A 614 5.90 0.16 -14.08
CA ARG A 614 5.44 1.30 -14.89
C ARG A 614 6.16 1.26 -16.24
N ARG A 615 5.66 0.42 -17.14
CA ARG A 615 5.65 0.68 -18.58
C ARG A 615 4.43 0.02 -19.19
#